data_AF-A0A1V8YI64-F1
#
_entry.id   AF-A0A1V8YI64-F1
#
_cell.length_a   1.000
_cell.length_b   1.000
_cell.length_c   1.000
_cell.angle_alpha   90.00
_cell.angle_beta   90.00
_cell.angle_gamma   90.00
#
_symmetry.space_group_name_H-M   'P 1'
#
loop_
_entity.id
_entity.type
_entity.pdbx_description
1 polymer ?
#
loop_
_entity_poly.entity_id
_entity_poly.type
_entity_poly.pdbx_seq_one_letter_code
_entity_poly.pdbx_strand_id
1 'polypeptide(L)'
;MTALTFIDPNRRDPEKIKQITQEMTQRFQAIDERLTLEHFDNFVDYGPEVFPHLAQLYWDPRVPNHPMEHFVYYEYVLRLNGRLLYNFTPYSETIGDPFLSSKGIFWQLLEKIDDSLLTIIHDYQIQNLDYWKDLYSEKELQNEVEAIRKRTSKMAEKEPLFPRYRSFVDPKQRNPEAVKKMTDWMAQELQDLDPNLTVVHDDFFIDFGPNEGKYLAEFPYDPEEDDPDDDRRGLSDTEYEIFYKNYLLVGFTPYDSGYGIRKDPIRGITTNFSYLGIREVLESDIYIIISTFQLYNFYYWRKLYSPIDFQNKIKKLKKRSTLD
;
A
#
# COMPACT_ATOMS: atom_id res chain seq x y z
N MET A 1 -1.72 31.28 9.59
CA MET A 1 -1.46 30.44 8.41
C MET A 1 -0.05 30.71 7.93
N THR A 2 0.91 29.92 8.38
CA THR A 2 2.25 29.87 7.80
C THR A 2 2.15 28.98 6.57
N ALA A 3 2.21 29.58 5.37
CA ALA A 3 2.34 28.82 4.15
C ALA A 3 3.60 27.95 4.26
N LEU A 4 3.45 26.65 4.07
CA LEU A 4 4.59 25.76 3.90
C LEU A 4 5.31 26.19 2.62
N THR A 5 6.38 26.95 2.79
CA THR A 5 7.35 27.19 1.73
C THR A 5 8.12 25.90 1.52
N PHE A 6 7.76 25.15 0.49
CA PHE A 6 8.50 23.96 0.05
C PHE A 6 9.93 24.37 -0.26
N ILE A 7 10.89 23.81 0.48
CA ILE A 7 12.31 24.08 0.26
C ILE A 7 12.73 23.35 -1.02
N ASP A 8 13.22 24.19 -1.93
CA ASP A 8 13.70 24.01 -3.29
C ASP A 8 13.89 22.57 -3.86
N PRO A 9 13.13 22.17 -4.90
CA PRO A 9 13.40 20.95 -5.70
C PRO A 9 14.74 20.97 -6.46
N ASN A 10 15.51 22.08 -6.43
CA ASN A 10 16.79 22.22 -7.11
C ASN A 10 18.03 21.83 -6.27
N ARG A 11 17.90 21.16 -5.12
CA ARG A 11 19.09 20.72 -4.34
C ARG A 11 19.96 19.70 -5.08
N ARG A 12 19.37 18.91 -5.99
CA ARG A 12 20.12 17.97 -6.82
C ARG A 12 20.37 18.58 -8.19
N ASP A 13 21.63 18.81 -8.51
CA ASP A 13 22.07 19.27 -9.82
C ASP A 13 21.73 18.24 -10.90
N PRO A 14 20.92 18.59 -11.93
CA PRO A 14 20.57 17.69 -13.03
C PRO A 14 21.77 17.09 -13.76
N GLU A 15 22.87 17.84 -13.93
CA GLU A 15 24.08 17.32 -14.57
C GLU A 15 24.77 16.27 -13.68
N LYS A 16 24.70 16.46 -12.35
CA LYS A 16 25.20 15.46 -11.40
C LYS A 16 24.34 14.20 -11.39
N ILE A 17 23.01 14.32 -11.51
CA ILE A 17 22.11 13.16 -11.67
C ILE A 17 22.40 12.40 -12.96
N LYS A 18 22.62 13.11 -14.06
CA LYS A 18 23.02 12.50 -15.33
C LYS A 18 24.37 11.77 -15.21
N GLN A 19 25.34 12.33 -14.50
CA GLN A 19 26.62 11.68 -14.24
C GLN A 19 26.45 10.41 -13.39
N ILE A 20 25.67 10.48 -12.30
CA ILE A 20 25.36 9.33 -11.44
C ILE A 20 24.65 8.25 -12.26
N THR A 21 23.67 8.61 -13.09
CA THR A 21 22.96 7.68 -13.98
C THR A 21 23.92 6.97 -14.92
N GLN A 22 24.87 7.69 -15.52
CA GLN A 22 25.88 7.12 -16.41
C GLN A 22 26.81 6.16 -15.65
N GLU A 23 27.29 6.55 -14.47
CA GLU A 23 28.14 5.72 -13.63
C GLU A 23 27.42 4.43 -13.22
N MET A 24 26.19 4.55 -12.72
CA MET A 24 25.35 3.41 -12.35
C MET A 24 25.10 2.49 -13.55
N THR A 25 24.80 3.05 -14.72
CA THR A 25 24.61 2.27 -15.96
C THR A 25 25.86 1.46 -16.29
N GLN A 26 27.05 2.07 -16.22
CA GLN A 26 28.32 1.37 -16.44
C GLN A 26 28.57 0.28 -15.40
N ARG A 27 28.30 0.56 -14.12
CA ARG A 27 28.45 -0.41 -13.03
C ARG A 27 27.52 -1.61 -13.20
N PHE A 28 26.27 -1.40 -13.62
CA PHE A 28 25.34 -2.49 -13.95
C PHE A 28 25.80 -3.28 -15.18
N GLN A 29 26.20 -2.60 -16.26
CA GLN A 29 26.68 -3.27 -17.47
C GLN A 29 27.98 -4.06 -17.26
N ALA A 30 28.80 -3.69 -16.27
CA ALA A 30 29.98 -4.45 -15.88
C ALA A 30 29.64 -5.79 -15.18
N ILE A 31 28.45 -5.88 -14.57
CA ILE A 31 27.93 -7.14 -14.00
C ILE A 31 27.37 -8.04 -15.11
N ASP A 32 26.52 -7.47 -15.97
CA ASP A 32 25.96 -8.14 -17.15
C ASP A 32 25.60 -7.10 -18.21
N GLU A 33 26.13 -7.26 -19.42
CA GLU A 33 25.96 -6.30 -20.53
C GLU A 33 24.49 -6.09 -20.95
N ARG A 34 23.60 -7.01 -20.57
CA ARG A 34 22.17 -6.99 -20.91
C ARG A 34 21.33 -6.22 -19.89
N LEU A 35 21.96 -5.70 -18.82
CA LEU A 35 21.31 -4.83 -17.86
C LEU A 35 21.10 -3.43 -18.46
N THR A 36 19.88 -2.94 -18.33
CA THR A 36 19.48 -1.61 -18.79
C THR A 36 18.88 -0.82 -17.64
N LEU A 37 19.32 0.42 -17.47
CA LEU A 37 18.82 1.35 -16.48
C LEU A 37 18.06 2.48 -17.19
N GLU A 38 16.78 2.62 -16.90
CA GLU A 38 15.95 3.73 -17.38
C GLU A 38 15.81 4.77 -16.26
N HIS A 39 16.14 6.03 -16.55
CA HIS A 39 15.94 7.17 -15.65
C HIS A 39 14.68 7.94 -16.04
N PHE A 40 13.93 8.44 -15.05
CA PHE A 40 12.73 9.23 -15.26
C PHE A 40 12.99 10.69 -14.90
N ASP A 41 13.24 11.51 -15.92
CA ASP A 41 13.61 12.93 -15.77
C ASP A 41 12.55 13.80 -15.05
N ASN A 42 11.30 13.32 -14.98
CA ASN A 42 10.22 14.00 -14.28
C ASN A 42 10.13 13.64 -12.78
N PHE A 43 11.08 12.84 -12.26
CA PHE A 43 11.16 12.56 -10.82
C PHE A 43 11.58 13.81 -10.05
N VAL A 44 10.81 14.18 -9.03
CA VAL A 44 11.11 15.32 -8.15
C VAL A 44 11.50 14.80 -6.77
N ASP A 45 12.75 15.08 -6.37
CA ASP A 45 13.28 14.67 -5.07
C ASP A 45 12.87 15.66 -3.97
N TYR A 46 11.65 15.50 -3.46
CA TYR A 46 11.24 16.18 -2.25
C TYR A 46 11.96 15.54 -1.06
N GLY A 47 12.95 16.25 -0.51
CA GLY A 47 13.80 15.78 0.58
C GLY A 47 13.11 15.08 1.74
N PRO A 48 13.88 14.44 2.64
CA PRO A 48 13.35 13.67 3.76
C PRO A 48 12.61 14.52 4.81
N GLU A 49 12.78 15.85 4.81
CA GLU A 49 11.94 16.79 5.57
C GLU A 49 10.53 16.93 4.98
N VAL A 50 10.44 16.88 3.66
CA VAL A 50 9.22 17.18 2.91
C VAL A 50 8.43 15.90 2.70
N PHE A 51 9.05 14.73 2.49
CA PHE A 51 8.33 13.49 2.21
C PHE A 51 7.38 13.02 3.35
N PRO A 52 7.78 13.02 4.65
CA PRO A 52 6.91 12.67 5.77
C PRO A 52 5.86 13.75 6.10
N HIS A 53 6.14 15.02 5.82
CA HIS A 53 5.21 16.13 6.03
C HIS A 53 4.21 16.28 4.88
N LEU A 54 4.64 16.09 3.64
CA LEU A 54 3.76 15.86 2.49
C LEU A 54 2.86 14.67 2.74
N ALA A 55 3.37 13.60 3.39
CA ALA A 55 2.55 12.46 3.81
C ALA A 55 1.27 12.88 4.56
N GLN A 56 1.36 13.90 5.42
CA GLN A 56 0.24 14.46 6.18
C GLN A 56 -0.53 15.54 5.41
N LEU A 57 0.12 16.29 4.51
CA LEU A 57 -0.49 17.30 3.63
C LEU A 57 -1.17 16.71 2.38
N TYR A 58 -1.02 15.42 2.08
CA TYR A 58 -1.78 14.66 1.06
C TYR A 58 -3.28 14.54 1.38
N TRP A 59 -3.77 15.40 2.26
CA TRP A 59 -5.16 15.53 2.64
C TRP A 59 -5.86 16.45 1.63
N ASP A 60 -6.51 15.84 0.65
CA ASP A 60 -7.97 15.85 0.57
C ASP A 60 -8.39 14.99 -0.65
N PRO A 61 -8.88 13.77 -0.42
CA PRO A 61 -9.38 12.88 -1.47
C PRO A 61 -10.59 13.45 -2.24
N ARG A 62 -11.17 14.57 -1.78
CA ARG A 62 -12.22 15.35 -2.48
C ARG A 62 -11.65 16.42 -3.43
N VAL A 63 -10.35 16.43 -3.69
CA VAL A 63 -9.72 17.35 -4.66
C VAL A 63 -9.47 16.60 -5.98
N PRO A 64 -10.38 16.71 -6.97
CA PRO A 64 -10.12 16.25 -8.33
C PRO A 64 -8.89 16.94 -8.93
N ASN A 65 -8.15 16.25 -9.81
CA ASN A 65 -6.95 16.77 -10.48
C ASN A 65 -5.81 17.17 -9.53
N HIS A 66 -5.57 16.40 -8.48
CA HIS A 66 -4.43 16.64 -7.60
C HIS A 66 -3.13 16.57 -8.43
N PRO A 67 -2.23 17.58 -8.39
CA PRO A 67 -1.04 17.68 -9.26
C PRO A 67 -0.03 16.52 -9.13
N MET A 68 -0.28 15.57 -8.22
CA MET A 68 0.52 14.38 -8.02
C MET A 68 -0.01 13.11 -8.71
N GLU A 69 -1.12 13.17 -9.45
CA GLU A 69 -1.54 12.10 -10.36
C GLU A 69 -0.47 11.80 -11.44
N HIS A 70 0.38 12.78 -11.73
CA HIS A 70 1.46 12.71 -12.71
C HIS A 70 2.86 12.53 -12.08
N PHE A 71 2.94 12.29 -10.76
CA PHE A 71 4.24 12.09 -10.11
C PHE A 71 4.83 10.73 -10.49
N VAL A 72 6.07 10.73 -10.99
CA VAL A 72 6.82 9.49 -11.18
C VAL A 72 7.37 9.08 -9.81
N TYR A 73 6.99 7.88 -9.35
CA TYR A 73 7.27 7.41 -7.99
C TYR A 73 8.54 6.56 -7.87
N TYR A 74 9.27 6.40 -8.97
CA TYR A 74 10.58 5.78 -9.03
C TYR A 74 11.47 6.66 -9.91
N GLU A 75 12.72 6.87 -9.49
CA GLU A 75 13.70 7.60 -10.28
C GLU A 75 14.29 6.70 -11.37
N TYR A 76 14.44 5.40 -11.04
CA TYR A 76 15.05 4.42 -11.91
C TYR A 76 14.26 3.11 -12.03
N VAL A 77 14.37 2.52 -13.21
CA VAL A 77 13.89 1.17 -13.54
C VAL A 77 15.06 0.35 -14.08
N LEU A 78 15.40 -0.73 -13.38
CA LEU A 78 16.45 -1.66 -13.78
C LEU A 78 15.84 -2.91 -14.42
N ARG A 79 16.31 -3.27 -15.61
CA ARG A 79 15.85 -4.45 -16.35
C ARG A 79 17.00 -5.33 -16.80
N LEU A 80 16.74 -6.62 -16.95
CA LEU A 80 17.63 -7.59 -17.59
C LEU A 80 16.89 -8.25 -18.75
N ASN A 81 17.41 -8.09 -19.99
CA ASN A 81 16.71 -8.51 -21.20
C ASN A 81 15.25 -8.00 -21.28
N GLY A 82 15.03 -6.74 -20.91
CA GLY A 82 13.71 -6.09 -20.89
C GLY A 82 12.81 -6.50 -19.71
N ARG A 83 13.16 -7.53 -18.93
CA ARG A 83 12.41 -7.94 -17.74
C ARG A 83 12.74 -7.05 -16.56
N LEU A 84 11.71 -6.52 -15.89
CA LEU A 84 11.84 -5.69 -14.71
C LEU A 84 12.49 -6.46 -13.56
N LEU A 85 13.59 -5.94 -13.02
CA LEU A 85 14.28 -6.47 -11.85
C LEU A 85 14.03 -5.62 -10.61
N TYR A 86 14.26 -4.31 -10.72
CA TYR A 86 14.08 -3.37 -9.61
C TYR A 86 13.48 -2.06 -10.10
N ASN A 87 12.60 -1.49 -9.29
CA ASN A 87 12.30 -0.06 -9.30
C ASN A 87 12.95 0.55 -8.06
N PHE A 88 13.57 1.71 -8.17
CA PHE A 88 14.15 2.35 -7.00
C PHE A 88 14.12 3.88 -7.08
N THR A 89 14.11 4.46 -5.89
CA THR A 89 14.19 5.89 -5.59
C THR A 89 15.46 6.15 -4.78
N PRO A 90 15.79 7.40 -4.49
CA PRO A 90 16.87 7.70 -3.56
C PRO A 90 16.64 7.19 -2.13
N TYR A 91 15.42 6.77 -1.80
CA TYR A 91 15.02 6.39 -0.45
C TYR A 91 14.79 4.89 -0.29
N SER A 92 14.38 4.18 -1.35
CA SER A 92 14.01 2.76 -1.26
C SER A 92 14.02 2.06 -2.62
N GLU A 93 14.10 0.74 -2.59
CA GLU A 93 14.02 -0.14 -3.74
C GLU A 93 12.89 -1.17 -3.60
N THR A 94 12.40 -1.67 -4.71
CA THR A 94 11.40 -2.74 -4.75
C THR A 94 11.68 -3.65 -5.92
N ILE A 95 11.55 -4.95 -5.67
CA ILE A 95 11.71 -5.98 -6.69
C ILE A 95 10.58 -5.87 -7.71
N GLY A 96 10.89 -6.13 -8.98
CA GLY A 96 9.93 -6.26 -10.06
C GLY A 96 9.00 -7.46 -9.92
N ASP A 97 8.44 -7.91 -11.05
CA ASP A 97 7.50 -9.04 -11.05
C ASP A 97 8.13 -10.32 -10.46
N PRO A 98 7.46 -11.00 -9.51
CA PRO A 98 7.99 -12.19 -8.87
C PRO A 98 8.25 -13.31 -9.89
N PHE A 99 9.35 -14.04 -9.71
CA PHE A 99 9.70 -15.16 -10.56
C PHE A 99 8.85 -16.38 -10.21
N LEU A 100 8.20 -16.96 -11.23
CA LEU A 100 7.31 -18.11 -11.06
C LEU A 100 8.06 -19.45 -10.89
N SER A 101 9.39 -19.48 -11.05
CA SER A 101 10.19 -20.71 -10.92
C SER A 101 11.68 -20.43 -10.66
N SER A 102 12.24 -21.10 -9.66
CA SER A 102 13.67 -21.10 -9.29
C SER A 102 14.54 -22.00 -10.18
N LYS A 103 13.93 -22.79 -11.07
CA LYS A 103 14.63 -23.85 -11.82
C LYS A 103 15.19 -23.41 -13.17
N GLY A 104 15.01 -22.14 -13.55
CA GLY A 104 15.45 -21.60 -14.83
C GLY A 104 16.89 -21.06 -14.80
N ILE A 105 17.59 -21.14 -15.94
CA ILE A 105 18.92 -20.52 -16.14
C ILE A 105 18.89 -19.01 -15.79
N PHE A 106 17.77 -18.35 -16.08
CA PHE A 106 17.56 -16.94 -15.75
C PHE A 106 17.54 -16.68 -14.24
N TRP A 107 16.94 -17.57 -13.45
CA TRP A 107 16.94 -17.48 -11.98
C TRP A 107 18.33 -17.66 -11.41
N GLN A 108 19.06 -18.68 -11.86
CA GLN A 108 20.43 -18.95 -11.42
C GLN A 108 21.40 -17.80 -11.75
N LEU A 109 21.16 -17.13 -12.87
CA LEU A 109 21.91 -15.92 -13.21
C LEU A 109 21.56 -14.78 -12.24
N LEU A 110 20.27 -14.54 -12.00
CA LEU A 110 19.82 -13.48 -11.10
C LEU A 110 20.36 -13.68 -9.68
N GLU A 111 20.23 -14.87 -9.12
CA GLU A 111 20.75 -15.22 -7.80
C GLU A 111 22.25 -14.91 -7.65
N LYS A 112 23.03 -15.05 -8.74
CA LYS A 112 24.47 -14.74 -8.73
C LYS A 112 24.76 -13.25 -8.77
N ILE A 113 23.90 -12.45 -9.38
CA ILE A 113 24.14 -11.02 -9.59
C ILE A 113 23.40 -10.12 -8.60
N ASP A 114 22.36 -10.64 -7.93
CA ASP A 114 21.41 -9.87 -7.10
C ASP A 114 22.09 -9.00 -6.03
N ASP A 115 23.02 -9.59 -5.27
CA ASP A 115 23.77 -8.87 -4.24
C ASP A 115 24.60 -7.72 -4.83
N SER A 116 25.13 -7.92 -6.04
CA SER A 116 25.90 -6.88 -6.74
C SER A 116 24.98 -5.77 -7.27
N LEU A 117 23.76 -6.12 -7.73
CA LEU A 117 22.75 -5.14 -8.14
C LEU A 117 22.30 -4.28 -6.94
N LEU A 118 21.94 -4.93 -5.83
CA LEU A 118 21.52 -4.24 -4.61
C LEU A 118 22.62 -3.34 -4.04
N THR A 119 23.89 -3.78 -4.08
CA THR A 119 25.02 -2.96 -3.66
C THR A 119 25.09 -1.66 -4.45
N ILE A 120 24.93 -1.69 -5.77
CA ILE A 120 24.94 -0.46 -6.60
C ILE A 120 23.76 0.45 -6.24
N ILE A 121 22.56 -0.12 -6.04
CA ILE A 121 21.35 0.64 -5.67
C ILE A 121 21.54 1.30 -4.29
N HIS A 122 22.06 0.56 -3.31
CA HIS A 122 22.30 1.06 -1.96
C HIS A 122 23.40 2.11 -1.93
N ASP A 123 24.47 1.94 -2.70
CA ASP A 123 25.52 2.96 -2.85
C ASP A 123 24.95 4.27 -3.37
N TYR A 124 24.07 4.20 -4.37
CA TYR A 124 23.36 5.36 -4.89
C TYR A 124 22.48 6.03 -3.82
N GLN A 125 21.69 5.26 -3.07
CA GLN A 125 20.82 5.79 -2.02
C GLN A 125 21.64 6.44 -0.89
N ILE A 126 22.76 5.83 -0.50
CA ILE A 126 23.70 6.38 0.47
C ILE A 126 24.33 7.67 -0.06
N GLN A 127 24.77 7.69 -1.31
CA GLN A 127 25.28 8.89 -1.96
C GLN A 127 24.21 9.99 -2.01
N ASN A 128 22.93 9.64 -2.14
CA ASN A 128 21.85 10.62 -2.12
C ASN A 128 21.67 11.25 -0.72
N LEU A 129 22.03 10.57 0.36
CA LEU A 129 21.99 11.16 1.70
C LEU A 129 22.93 12.37 1.82
N ASP A 130 23.99 12.47 1.02
CA ASP A 130 24.90 13.62 1.05
C ASP A 130 24.20 14.95 0.70
N TYR A 131 23.18 14.93 -0.15
CA TYR A 131 22.39 16.12 -0.51
C TYR A 131 21.50 16.60 0.65
N TRP A 132 21.28 15.73 1.63
CA TRP A 132 20.37 15.91 2.75
C TRP A 132 21.08 15.81 4.10
N LYS A 133 22.41 15.71 4.12
CA LYS A 133 23.21 15.50 5.33
C LYS A 133 23.05 16.60 6.38
N ASP A 134 22.69 17.81 5.95
CA ASP A 134 22.40 18.95 6.82
C ASP A 134 21.14 18.74 7.68
N LEU A 135 20.29 17.79 7.29
CA LEU A 135 19.04 17.45 7.96
C LEU A 135 19.21 16.41 9.08
N TYR A 136 20.39 15.82 9.21
CA TYR A 136 20.66 14.74 10.16
C TYR A 136 21.76 15.15 11.12
N SER A 137 21.65 14.74 12.38
CA SER A 137 22.85 14.61 13.20
C SER A 137 23.74 13.50 12.64
N GLU A 138 25.04 13.54 12.94
CA GLU A 138 26.00 12.52 12.49
C GLU A 138 25.55 11.09 12.87
N LYS A 139 24.96 10.94 14.06
CA LYS A 139 24.42 9.67 14.54
C LYS A 139 23.19 9.21 13.74
N GLU A 140 22.27 10.13 13.42
CA GLU A 140 21.08 9.80 12.61
C GLU A 140 21.48 9.44 11.18
N LEU A 141 22.41 10.19 10.59
CA LEU A 141 22.93 9.90 9.26
C LEU A 141 23.57 8.50 9.20
N GLN A 142 24.39 8.17 10.21
CA GLN A 142 25.02 6.85 10.29
C GLN A 142 23.98 5.73 10.47
N ASN A 143 22.91 5.96 11.24
CA ASN A 143 21.82 5.00 11.38
C ASN A 143 21.07 4.78 10.06
N GLU A 144 20.82 5.84 9.27
CA GLU A 144 20.19 5.73 7.95
C GLU A 144 21.09 4.96 6.97
N VAL A 145 22.40 5.25 6.94
CA VAL A 145 23.36 4.50 6.12
C VAL A 145 23.37 3.02 6.50
N GLU A 146 23.38 2.72 7.79
CA GLU A 146 23.31 1.34 8.27
C GLU A 146 21.97 0.67 7.92
N ALA A 147 20.86 1.39 8.02
CA ALA A 147 19.54 0.89 7.67
C ALA A 147 19.51 0.50 6.18
N ILE A 148 19.99 1.37 5.29
CA ILE A 148 20.09 1.11 3.85
C ILE A 148 20.92 -0.15 3.58
N ARG A 149 22.14 -0.24 4.15
CA ARG A 149 23.02 -1.40 3.96
C ARG A 149 22.46 -2.71 4.49
N LYS A 150 21.61 -2.66 5.52
CA LYS A 150 20.97 -3.84 6.13
C LYS A 150 19.69 -4.26 5.39
N ARG A 151 19.17 -3.45 4.45
CA ARG A 151 17.97 -3.83 3.68
C ARG A 151 18.26 -5.04 2.83
N THR A 152 17.39 -6.04 2.94
CA THR A 152 17.46 -7.28 2.17
C THR A 152 16.26 -7.36 1.24
N SER A 153 16.27 -6.53 0.21
CA SER A 153 15.32 -6.60 -0.91
C SER A 153 15.75 -7.66 -1.93
N LYS A 154 16.22 -8.82 -1.45
CA LYS A 154 16.75 -9.88 -2.31
C LYS A 154 15.62 -10.57 -3.07
N MET A 155 15.90 -10.98 -4.30
CA MET A 155 15.00 -11.84 -5.05
C MET A 155 14.87 -13.19 -4.34
N ALA A 156 13.80 -13.37 -3.57
CA ALA A 156 13.44 -14.65 -3.00
C ALA A 156 12.69 -15.49 -4.04
N GLU A 157 12.93 -16.81 -4.04
CA GLU A 157 11.98 -17.74 -4.66
C GLU A 157 10.60 -17.45 -4.05
N LYS A 158 9.53 -17.57 -4.84
CA LYS A 158 8.18 -17.52 -4.29
C LYS A 158 8.11 -18.65 -3.26
N GLU A 159 8.36 -18.36 -2.00
CA GLU A 159 8.25 -19.38 -0.97
C GLU A 159 6.81 -19.92 -1.03
N PRO A 160 6.61 -21.25 -0.92
CA PRO A 160 5.29 -21.74 -0.57
C PRO A 160 4.90 -20.98 0.69
N LEU A 161 3.80 -20.23 0.63
CA LEU A 161 3.19 -19.46 1.72
C LEU A 161 3.66 -20.01 3.07
N PHE A 162 4.63 -19.33 3.70
CA PHE A 162 5.23 -19.76 4.97
C PHE A 162 4.14 -20.28 5.91
N PRO A 163 4.35 -21.39 6.66
CA PRO A 163 3.55 -21.65 7.84
C PRO A 163 3.85 -20.51 8.82
N ARG A 164 2.99 -19.49 8.82
CA ARG A 164 3.17 -18.30 9.64
C ARG A 164 2.99 -18.70 11.09
N TYR A 165 4.08 -18.87 11.82
CA TYR A 165 4.05 -18.68 13.27
C TYR A 165 3.71 -17.20 13.51
N ARG A 166 2.42 -16.92 13.69
CA ARG A 166 1.91 -15.59 14.03
C ARG A 166 2.13 -15.39 15.52
N SER A 167 3.19 -14.67 15.86
CA SER A 167 3.19 -13.96 17.13
C SER A 167 2.22 -12.80 16.97
N PHE A 168 1.04 -12.89 17.60
CA PHE A 168 0.16 -11.73 17.79
C PHE A 168 0.86 -10.77 18.75
N VAL A 169 1.77 -9.96 18.20
CA VAL A 169 2.34 -8.80 18.90
C VAL A 169 1.20 -7.81 19.15
N ASP A 170 1.25 -7.13 20.31
CA ASP A 170 0.31 -6.11 20.78
C ASP A 170 -0.40 -5.37 19.62
N PRO A 171 -1.75 -5.43 19.53
CA PRO A 171 -2.46 -4.96 18.36
C PRO A 171 -2.20 -3.47 18.10
N LYS A 172 -1.69 -3.17 16.92
CA LYS A 172 -1.70 -1.78 16.41
C LYS A 172 -3.17 -1.39 16.29
N GLN A 173 -3.59 -0.27 16.86
CA GLN A 173 -4.97 0.21 16.73
C GLN A 173 -5.01 1.57 16.03
N ARG A 174 -6.11 1.82 15.30
CA ARG A 174 -6.43 3.16 14.82
C ARG A 174 -6.78 4.06 15.99
N ASN A 175 -6.41 5.34 15.88
CA ASN A 175 -6.84 6.33 16.87
C ASN A 175 -8.37 6.34 16.95
N PRO A 176 -8.98 6.14 18.13
CA PRO A 176 -10.44 6.12 18.31
C PRO A 176 -11.15 7.38 17.78
N GLU A 177 -10.53 8.56 17.86
CA GLU A 177 -11.10 9.79 17.30
C GLU A 177 -11.14 9.77 15.76
N ALA A 178 -10.16 9.13 15.13
CA ALA A 178 -10.13 8.98 13.68
C ALA A 178 -11.20 7.98 13.21
N VAL A 179 -11.39 6.88 13.96
CA VAL A 179 -12.47 5.91 13.74
C VAL A 179 -13.82 6.60 13.87
N LYS A 180 -14.05 7.32 14.97
CA LYS A 180 -15.32 8.06 15.18
C LYS A 180 -15.64 9.03 14.04
N LYS A 181 -14.68 9.86 13.62
CA LYS A 181 -14.87 10.79 12.50
C LYS A 181 -15.22 10.07 11.20
N MET A 182 -14.64 8.89 10.99
CA MET A 182 -14.92 8.05 9.82
C MET A 182 -16.34 7.49 9.86
N THR A 183 -16.76 6.96 11.01
CA THR A 183 -18.12 6.46 11.24
C THR A 183 -19.15 7.56 11.02
N ASP A 184 -18.92 8.75 11.59
CA ASP A 184 -19.82 9.90 11.45
C ASP A 184 -19.96 10.33 9.98
N TRP A 185 -18.85 10.35 9.23
CA TRP A 185 -18.86 10.65 7.79
C TRP A 185 -19.64 9.58 7.00
N MET A 186 -19.36 8.29 7.19
CA MET A 186 -20.09 7.21 6.50
C MET A 186 -21.58 7.26 6.80
N ALA A 187 -21.97 7.47 8.05
CA ALA A 187 -23.37 7.56 8.45
C ALA A 187 -24.08 8.71 7.73
N GLN A 188 -23.42 9.87 7.62
CA GLN A 188 -23.97 11.03 6.90
C GLN A 188 -24.12 10.76 5.40
N GLU A 189 -23.08 10.24 4.73
CA GLU A 189 -23.13 9.94 3.29
C GLU A 189 -24.23 8.92 2.96
N LEU A 190 -24.36 7.86 3.77
CA LEU A 190 -25.40 6.86 3.59
C LEU A 190 -26.80 7.44 3.78
N GLN A 191 -26.99 8.30 4.79
CA GLN A 191 -28.26 8.97 5.04
C GLN A 191 -28.64 9.93 3.90
N ASP A 192 -27.66 10.61 3.31
CA ASP A 192 -27.87 11.50 2.16
C ASP A 192 -28.21 10.72 0.88
N LEU A 193 -27.70 9.48 0.71
CA LEU A 193 -28.09 8.58 -0.38
C LEU A 193 -29.53 8.04 -0.23
N ASP A 194 -29.88 7.49 0.94
CA ASP A 194 -31.23 7.04 1.26
C ASP A 194 -31.43 7.05 2.79
N PRO A 195 -32.51 7.68 3.32
CA PRO A 195 -32.74 7.78 4.76
C PRO A 195 -33.03 6.44 5.45
N ASN A 196 -33.22 5.35 4.70
CA ASN A 196 -33.35 4.00 5.24
C ASN A 196 -32.01 3.29 5.41
N LEU A 197 -30.90 3.87 4.95
CA LEU A 197 -29.57 3.31 5.14
C LEU A 197 -29.02 3.67 6.51
N THR A 198 -28.44 2.69 7.19
CA THR A 198 -27.73 2.89 8.45
C THR A 198 -26.41 2.13 8.44
N VAL A 199 -25.45 2.58 9.25
CA VAL A 199 -24.18 1.89 9.47
C VAL A 199 -23.98 1.62 10.95
N VAL A 200 -23.50 0.43 11.27
CA VAL A 200 -23.12 0.02 12.63
C VAL A 200 -21.61 -0.25 12.63
N HIS A 201 -20.92 0.24 13.65
CA HIS A 201 -19.51 -0.02 13.91
C HIS A 201 -19.39 -1.02 15.05
N ASP A 202 -18.50 -2.00 14.91
CA ASP A 202 -18.10 -2.88 16.01
C ASP A 202 -16.94 -2.27 16.81
N ASP A 203 -17.24 -1.79 18.01
CA ASP A 203 -16.26 -1.19 18.92
C ASP A 203 -15.19 -2.20 19.42
N PHE A 204 -15.40 -3.51 19.24
CA PHE A 204 -14.43 -4.54 19.56
C PHE A 204 -13.52 -4.91 18.39
N PHE A 205 -13.75 -4.36 17.19
CA PHE A 205 -12.91 -4.63 16.04
C PHE A 205 -11.48 -4.10 16.25
N ILE A 206 -10.49 -4.92 15.88
CA ILE A 206 -9.08 -4.59 15.99
C ILE A 206 -8.46 -4.54 14.59
N ASP A 207 -8.05 -3.34 14.15
CA ASP A 207 -7.29 -3.19 12.91
C ASP A 207 -5.80 -3.44 13.13
N PHE A 208 -5.37 -4.69 13.01
CA PHE A 208 -3.97 -5.13 13.15
C PHE A 208 -2.98 -4.49 12.15
N GLY A 209 -3.45 -3.64 11.25
CA GLY A 209 -2.65 -3.09 10.17
C GLY A 209 -2.59 -4.01 8.95
N PRO A 210 -1.89 -3.61 7.89
CA PRO A 210 -2.16 -4.11 6.56
C PRO A 210 -1.66 -5.52 6.25
N ASN A 211 -0.68 -6.06 6.97
CA ASN A 211 -0.17 -7.41 6.70
C ASN A 211 -1.00 -8.46 7.43
N GLU A 212 -1.23 -8.24 8.73
CA GLU A 212 -2.00 -9.10 9.60
C GLU A 212 -3.49 -9.00 9.29
N GLY A 213 -4.02 -7.78 9.17
CA GLY A 213 -5.43 -7.51 8.91
C GLY A 213 -5.91 -8.04 7.55
N LYS A 214 -5.11 -7.90 6.48
CA LYS A 214 -5.45 -8.51 5.18
C LYS A 214 -5.58 -10.02 5.24
N TYR A 215 -4.67 -10.67 5.95
CA TYR A 215 -4.79 -12.11 6.09
C TYR A 215 -6.03 -12.49 6.89
N LEU A 216 -6.32 -11.78 7.98
CA LEU A 216 -7.48 -12.11 8.80
C LEU A 216 -8.79 -11.92 8.02
N ALA A 217 -8.82 -10.95 7.10
CA ALA A 217 -9.93 -10.79 6.16
C ALA A 217 -9.99 -11.91 5.10
N GLU A 218 -8.84 -12.36 4.57
CA GLU A 218 -8.79 -13.45 3.58
C GLU A 218 -9.06 -14.84 4.19
N PHE A 219 -8.74 -15.02 5.47
CA PHE A 219 -8.83 -16.28 6.21
C PHE A 219 -9.49 -16.04 7.58
N PRO A 220 -10.79 -15.69 7.59
CA PRO A 220 -11.54 -15.53 8.83
C PRO A 220 -11.57 -16.84 9.61
N TYR A 221 -11.81 -16.75 10.91
CA TYR A 221 -11.99 -17.94 11.75
C TYR A 221 -13.33 -18.62 11.39
N ASP A 222 -13.29 -19.90 11.06
CA ASP A 222 -14.46 -20.73 10.82
C ASP A 222 -14.70 -21.68 12.01
N PRO A 223 -15.74 -21.47 12.82
CA PRO A 223 -16.01 -22.33 13.98
C PRO A 223 -16.34 -23.79 13.63
N GLU A 224 -16.69 -24.11 12.37
CA GLU A 224 -16.96 -25.47 11.91
C GLU A 224 -15.68 -26.22 11.49
N GLU A 225 -14.66 -25.50 11.03
CA GLU A 225 -13.43 -26.07 10.46
C GLU A 225 -12.18 -25.85 11.33
N ASP A 226 -12.12 -24.76 12.09
CA ASP A 226 -10.96 -24.37 12.89
C ASP A 226 -10.95 -24.98 14.30
N ASP A 227 -9.75 -25.02 14.90
CA ASP A 227 -9.54 -25.50 16.27
C ASP A 227 -10.28 -24.59 17.27
N PRO A 228 -11.10 -25.14 18.19
CA PRO A 228 -11.71 -24.37 19.27
C PRO A 228 -10.72 -23.55 20.12
N ASP A 229 -9.44 -23.94 20.17
CA ASP A 229 -8.39 -23.23 20.91
C ASP A 229 -7.58 -22.25 20.02
N ASP A 230 -8.02 -21.97 18.79
CA ASP A 230 -7.37 -20.98 17.93
C ASP A 230 -7.47 -19.56 18.52
N ASP A 231 -6.33 -18.86 18.60
CA ASP A 231 -6.22 -17.49 19.15
C ASP A 231 -7.07 -16.45 18.39
N ARG A 232 -7.51 -16.76 17.16
CA ARG A 232 -8.44 -15.90 16.39
C ARG A 232 -9.88 -15.97 16.91
N ARG A 233 -10.20 -16.99 17.71
CA ARG A 233 -11.55 -17.20 18.23
C ARG A 233 -12.01 -16.00 19.06
N GLY A 234 -13.15 -15.43 18.67
CA GLY A 234 -13.74 -14.27 19.35
C GLY A 234 -13.19 -12.92 18.89
N LEU A 235 -12.27 -12.88 17.93
CA LEU A 235 -12.00 -11.67 17.19
C LEU A 235 -13.19 -11.36 16.28
N SER A 236 -13.54 -10.09 16.17
CA SER A 236 -14.52 -9.64 15.21
C SER A 236 -13.98 -9.78 13.78
N ASP A 237 -14.79 -10.36 12.90
CA ASP A 237 -14.48 -10.57 11.49
C ASP A 237 -14.87 -9.36 10.62
N THR A 238 -15.62 -8.40 11.19
CA THR A 238 -16.24 -7.29 10.48
C THR A 238 -16.12 -6.00 11.30
N GLU A 239 -15.71 -4.89 10.68
CA GLU A 239 -15.65 -3.61 11.40
C GLU A 239 -16.97 -2.85 11.29
N TYR A 240 -17.56 -2.85 10.10
CA TYR A 240 -18.79 -2.11 9.82
C TYR A 240 -19.81 -2.97 9.11
N GLU A 241 -21.08 -2.71 9.43
CA GLU A 241 -22.22 -3.31 8.78
C GLU A 241 -23.18 -2.22 8.30
N ILE A 242 -23.54 -2.24 7.01
CA ILE A 242 -24.52 -1.35 6.41
C ILE A 242 -25.85 -2.08 6.27
N PHE A 243 -26.92 -1.45 6.75
CA PHE A 243 -28.27 -1.98 6.68
C PHE A 243 -29.16 -1.10 5.83
N TYR A 244 -30.12 -1.72 5.14
CA TYR A 244 -31.31 -1.05 4.61
C TYR A 244 -32.50 -1.40 5.49
N LYS A 245 -32.99 -0.43 6.26
CA LYS A 245 -33.90 -0.66 7.38
C LYS A 245 -33.25 -1.62 8.38
N ASN A 246 -33.66 -2.88 8.38
CA ASN A 246 -33.15 -3.93 9.27
C ASN A 246 -32.51 -5.10 8.51
N TYR A 247 -32.25 -4.94 7.21
CA TYR A 247 -31.62 -5.96 6.38
C TYR A 247 -30.15 -5.60 6.16
N LEU A 248 -29.25 -6.45 6.63
CA LEU A 248 -27.81 -6.32 6.38
C LEU A 248 -27.58 -6.35 4.86
N LEU A 249 -27.04 -5.28 4.30
CA LEU A 249 -26.65 -5.24 2.89
C LEU A 249 -25.21 -5.71 2.72
N VAL A 250 -24.29 -5.16 3.51
CA VAL A 250 -22.85 -5.40 3.40
C VAL A 250 -22.20 -5.32 4.77
N GLY A 251 -21.33 -6.29 5.07
CA GLY A 251 -20.36 -6.22 6.15
C GLY A 251 -18.97 -5.97 5.56
N PHE A 252 -18.15 -5.13 6.17
CA PHE A 252 -16.82 -4.84 5.65
C PHE A 252 -15.79 -4.52 6.73
N THR A 253 -14.54 -4.75 6.37
CA THR A 253 -13.34 -4.34 7.09
C THR A 253 -12.57 -3.35 6.24
N PRO A 254 -11.45 -2.80 6.73
CA PRO A 254 -10.58 -1.99 5.90
C PRO A 254 -9.89 -2.74 4.75
N TYR A 255 -9.97 -4.06 4.74
CA TYR A 255 -9.20 -4.94 3.86
C TYR A 255 -10.06 -5.74 2.90
N ASP A 256 -11.32 -5.97 3.26
CA ASP A 256 -12.28 -6.73 2.45
C ASP A 256 -13.73 -6.33 2.75
N SER A 257 -14.66 -6.75 1.90
CA SER A 257 -16.10 -6.52 2.06
C SER A 257 -16.91 -7.73 1.58
N GLY A 258 -17.90 -8.14 2.37
CA GLY A 258 -18.81 -9.25 2.08
C GLY A 258 -20.27 -8.80 1.94
N TYR A 259 -21.07 -9.62 1.25
CA TYR A 259 -22.49 -9.34 1.03
C TYR A 259 -23.35 -9.94 2.13
N GLY A 260 -24.41 -9.22 2.52
CA GLY A 260 -25.54 -9.79 3.24
C GLY A 260 -26.32 -10.73 2.31
N ILE A 261 -26.20 -12.03 2.56
CA ILE A 261 -26.79 -13.08 1.73
C ILE A 261 -27.97 -13.74 2.44
N ARG A 262 -29.02 -14.07 1.68
CA ARG A 262 -30.19 -14.79 2.17
C ARG A 262 -30.46 -16.01 1.30
N LYS A 263 -30.88 -17.10 1.95
CA LYS A 263 -31.41 -18.27 1.27
C LYS A 263 -32.90 -18.07 0.98
N ASP A 264 -33.24 -17.93 -0.30
CA ASP A 264 -34.59 -17.90 -0.82
C ASP A 264 -35.02 -19.31 -1.29
N PRO A 265 -36.21 -19.81 -0.92
CA PRO A 265 -36.67 -21.15 -1.28
C PRO A 265 -36.83 -21.39 -2.79
N ILE A 266 -36.99 -20.34 -3.60
CA ILE A 266 -37.28 -20.41 -5.03
C ILE A 266 -36.05 -20.03 -5.86
N ARG A 267 -35.30 -19.01 -5.44
CA ARG A 267 -34.15 -18.45 -6.16
C ARG A 267 -32.81 -18.97 -5.66
N GLY A 268 -32.78 -19.75 -4.58
CA GLY A 268 -31.54 -20.20 -3.95
C GLY A 268 -30.89 -19.08 -3.14
N ILE A 269 -29.56 -18.98 -3.15
CA ILE A 269 -28.82 -17.95 -2.42
C ILE A 269 -28.87 -16.64 -3.23
N THR A 270 -29.36 -15.56 -2.62
CA THR A 270 -29.46 -14.22 -3.22
C THR A 270 -28.91 -13.15 -2.27
N THR A 271 -28.34 -12.08 -2.81
CA THR A 271 -27.97 -10.91 -1.99
C THR A 271 -29.22 -10.16 -1.53
N ASN A 272 -29.10 -9.46 -0.40
CA ASN A 272 -30.19 -8.61 0.09
C ASN A 272 -30.46 -7.42 -0.84
N PHE A 273 -29.47 -6.94 -1.61
CA PHE A 273 -29.70 -5.98 -2.69
C PHE A 273 -30.74 -6.46 -3.70
N SER A 274 -30.52 -7.64 -4.29
CA SER A 274 -31.43 -8.21 -5.29
C SER A 274 -32.78 -8.62 -4.70
N TYR A 275 -32.79 -9.13 -3.46
CA TYR A 275 -34.03 -9.51 -2.78
C TYR A 275 -34.93 -8.30 -2.49
N LEU A 276 -34.36 -7.19 -2.02
CA LEU A 276 -35.09 -5.97 -1.70
C LEU A 276 -35.42 -5.14 -2.95
N GLY A 277 -34.91 -5.52 -4.13
CA GLY A 277 -35.09 -4.76 -5.37
C GLY A 277 -34.41 -3.39 -5.29
N ILE A 278 -33.28 -3.29 -4.57
CA ILE A 278 -32.48 -2.07 -4.52
C ILE A 278 -31.91 -1.82 -5.92
N ARG A 279 -31.99 -0.56 -6.37
CA ARG A 279 -31.50 -0.16 -7.69
C ARG A 279 -29.98 -0.30 -7.74
N GLU A 280 -29.46 -0.79 -8.85
CA GLU A 280 -28.01 -0.95 -9.08
C GLU A 280 -27.21 0.35 -8.84
N VAL A 281 -27.81 1.51 -9.12
CA VAL A 281 -27.19 2.82 -8.84
C VAL A 281 -26.97 3.02 -7.33
N LEU A 282 -27.98 2.74 -6.50
CA LEU A 282 -27.84 2.88 -5.04
C LEU A 282 -26.85 1.87 -4.46
N GLU A 283 -26.83 0.64 -4.99
CA GLU A 283 -25.82 -0.36 -4.65
C GLU A 283 -24.41 0.14 -4.99
N SER A 284 -24.23 0.70 -6.19
CA SER A 284 -22.96 1.27 -6.65
C SER A 284 -22.48 2.42 -5.77
N ASP A 285 -23.38 3.33 -5.39
CA ASP A 285 -23.05 4.47 -4.52
C ASP A 285 -22.62 4.02 -3.12
N ILE A 286 -23.25 2.99 -2.56
CA ILE A 286 -22.83 2.37 -1.29
C ILE A 286 -21.39 1.81 -1.41
N TYR A 287 -21.06 1.16 -2.53
CA TYR A 287 -19.71 0.63 -2.76
C TYR A 287 -18.65 1.71 -2.93
N ILE A 288 -19.01 2.88 -3.46
CA ILE A 288 -18.11 4.05 -3.50
C ILE A 288 -17.78 4.50 -2.09
N ILE A 289 -18.77 4.58 -1.19
CA ILE A 289 -18.55 4.95 0.22
C ILE A 289 -17.61 3.96 0.91
N ILE A 290 -17.87 2.65 0.76
CA ILE A 290 -17.02 1.59 1.35
C ILE A 290 -15.59 1.66 0.80
N SER A 291 -15.45 1.79 -0.53
CA SER A 291 -14.14 1.87 -1.18
C SER A 291 -13.37 3.12 -0.75
N THR A 292 -14.08 4.22 -0.53
CA THR A 292 -13.51 5.47 -0.02
C THR A 292 -13.03 5.32 1.43
N PHE A 293 -13.81 4.65 2.29
CA PHE A 293 -13.36 4.26 3.62
C PHE A 293 -12.08 3.40 3.59
N GLN A 294 -12.06 2.34 2.78
CA GLN A 294 -10.90 1.45 2.65
C GLN A 294 -9.66 2.20 2.14
N LEU A 295 -9.87 3.13 1.21
CA LEU A 295 -8.83 4.03 0.72
C LEU A 295 -8.27 4.89 1.86
N TYR A 296 -9.14 5.49 2.70
CA TYR A 296 -8.71 6.30 3.84
C TYR A 296 -7.96 5.47 4.88
N ASN A 297 -8.38 4.23 5.12
CA ASN A 297 -7.65 3.31 6.00
C ASN A 297 -6.26 2.97 5.45
N PHE A 298 -6.18 2.74 4.14
CA PHE A 298 -4.90 2.52 3.47
C PHE A 298 -3.95 3.72 3.65
N TYR A 299 -4.47 4.94 3.55
CA TYR A 299 -3.71 6.17 3.83
C TYR A 299 -3.32 6.32 5.31
N TYR A 300 -4.14 5.87 6.25
CA TYR A 300 -3.82 5.88 7.69
C TYR A 300 -2.57 5.04 7.97
N TRP A 301 -2.50 3.85 7.37
CA TRP A 301 -1.37 2.93 7.52
C TRP A 301 -0.20 3.20 6.57
N ARG A 302 -0.18 4.32 5.84
CA ARG A 302 0.85 4.63 4.82
C ARG A 302 2.29 4.43 5.29
N LYS A 303 2.59 4.74 6.57
CA LYS A 303 3.92 4.61 7.17
C LYS A 303 4.41 3.16 7.30
N LEU A 304 3.50 2.19 7.17
CA LEU A 304 3.80 0.76 7.19
C LEU A 304 4.08 0.20 5.78
N TYR A 305 4.02 1.05 4.75
CA TYR A 305 4.35 0.69 3.38
C TYR A 305 5.65 1.38 2.96
N SER A 306 6.40 0.72 2.08
CA SER A 306 7.40 1.43 1.28
C SER A 306 6.70 2.46 0.37
N PRO A 307 7.37 3.55 -0.03
CA PRO A 307 6.84 4.49 -1.00
C PRO A 307 6.31 3.80 -2.27
N ILE A 308 7.01 2.78 -2.77
CA ILE A 308 6.64 2.09 -4.01
C ILE A 308 5.42 1.17 -3.81
N ASP A 309 5.36 0.40 -2.70
CA ASP A 309 4.20 -0.44 -2.38
C ASP A 309 2.94 0.39 -2.19
N PHE A 310 3.10 1.56 -1.56
CA PHE A 310 2.02 2.50 -1.37
C PHE A 310 1.40 2.89 -2.72
N GLN A 311 2.25 3.19 -3.70
CA GLN A 311 1.84 3.67 -5.03
C GLN A 311 1.21 2.60 -5.90
N ASN A 312 1.77 1.38 -5.88
CA ASN A 312 1.18 0.26 -6.62
C ASN A 312 -0.22 -0.09 -6.10
N LYS A 313 -0.42 0.01 -4.78
CA LYS A 313 -1.73 -0.29 -4.15
C LYS A 313 -2.71 0.87 -4.29
N ILE A 314 -2.27 2.13 -4.17
CA ILE A 314 -3.18 3.28 -4.26
C ILE A 314 -3.84 3.40 -5.63
N LYS A 315 -3.11 3.10 -6.72
CA LYS A 315 -3.66 3.12 -8.07
C LYS A 315 -4.79 2.11 -8.25
N LYS A 316 -4.64 0.92 -7.64
CA LYS A 316 -5.67 -0.13 -7.68
C LYS A 316 -6.90 0.24 -6.85
N LEU A 317 -6.69 0.83 -5.67
CA LEU A 317 -7.77 1.23 -4.78
C LEU A 317 -8.55 2.44 -5.33
N LYS A 318 -7.87 3.44 -5.89
CA LYS A 318 -8.52 4.61 -6.50
C LYS A 318 -9.46 4.23 -7.65
N LYS A 319 -9.06 3.27 -8.50
CA LYS A 319 -9.93 2.75 -9.56
C LYS A 319 -11.21 2.09 -9.03
N ARG A 320 -11.21 1.60 -7.79
CA ARG A 320 -12.40 1.05 -7.14
C ARG A 320 -13.24 2.13 -6.45
N SER A 321 -12.62 3.18 -5.93
CA SER A 321 -13.33 4.30 -5.28
C SER A 321 -13.95 5.30 -6.26
N THR A 322 -13.50 5.33 -7.50
CA THR A 322 -14.18 6.02 -8.61
C THR A 322 -14.80 4.95 -9.50
N LEU A 323 -16.10 4.71 -9.38
CA LEU A 323 -16.85 4.02 -10.43
C LEU A 323 -16.99 5.01 -11.59
N ASP A 324 -16.04 4.99 -12.52
CA ASP A 324 -16.27 5.45 -13.89
C ASP A 324 -16.92 4.32 -14.70
#